data_AF-A0A5B7D2L6-F1
#
_entry.id   AF-A0A5B7D2L6-F1
#
_cell.length_a   1.000
_cell.length_b   1.000
_cell.length_c   1.000
_cell.angle_alpha   90.00
_cell.angle_beta   90.00
_cell.angle_gamma   90.00
#
_symmetry.space_group_name_H-M   'P 1'
#
loop_
_entity.id
_entity.type
_entity.pdbx_description
1 polymer ?
#
loop_
_entity_poly.entity_id
_entity_poly.type
_entity_poly.pdbx_seq_one_letter_code
_entity_poly.pdbx_strand_id
1 'polypeptide(L)' 'MLDKMENRLGIISGRIVKRMRFRDDREMEVRVEWEGGDFTHAVVPARSLQTLLLPWDGDANHAKRKYFL' A
#
# COMPACT_ATOMS: atom_id res chain seq x y z
N MET A 1 13.30 -0.20 9.34
CA MET A 1 12.91 0.08 7.94
C MET A 1 11.42 0.39 7.83
N LEU A 2 10.52 -0.47 8.35
CA LEU A 2 9.07 -0.18 8.39
C LEU A 2 8.68 1.08 9.19
N ASP A 3 9.52 1.52 10.13
CA ASP A 3 9.36 2.77 10.89
C ASP A 3 9.44 4.03 10.01
N LYS A 4 10.00 3.92 8.79
CA LYS A 4 10.14 5.02 7.83
C LYS A 4 8.96 5.12 6.85
N MET A 5 7.95 4.27 7.01
CA MET A 5 6.83 4.14 6.08
C MET A 5 5.49 4.53 6.73
N GLU A 6 4.93 5.67 6.31
CA GLU A 6 3.58 6.06 6.69
C GLU A 6 2.58 5.48 5.68
N ASN A 7 1.53 4.83 6.20
CA ASN A 7 0.60 4.05 5.40
C ASN A 7 -0.84 4.43 5.71
N ARG A 8 -1.60 4.84 4.69
CA ARG A 8 -3.02 5.19 4.84
C ARG A 8 -3.87 4.57 3.73
N LEU A 9 -5.00 3.98 4.11
CA LEU A 9 -6.05 3.58 3.17
C LEU A 9 -6.98 4.76 2.93
N GLY A 10 -7.48 4.87 1.70
CA GLY A 10 -8.48 5.87 1.33
C GLY A 10 -9.29 5.41 0.14
N ILE A 11 -10.22 6.25 -0.29
CA ILE A 11 -11.08 6.03 -1.45
C ILE A 11 -10.90 7.20 -2.40
N ILE A 12 -10.67 6.93 -3.68
CA ILE A 12 -10.63 7.94 -4.75
C ILE A 12 -11.54 7.44 -5.87
N SER A 13 -12.56 8.23 -6.22
CA SER A 13 -13.53 7.89 -7.28
C SER A 13 -14.15 6.50 -7.13
N GLY A 14 -14.52 6.13 -5.89
CA GLY A 14 -15.13 4.83 -5.57
C GLY A 14 -14.16 3.65 -5.49
N ARG A 15 -12.87 3.85 -5.77
CA ARG A 15 -11.86 2.78 -5.71
C ARG A 15 -11.03 2.87 -4.45
N ILE A 16 -10.71 1.73 -3.85
CA ILE A 16 -9.79 1.68 -2.70
C ILE A 16 -8.38 2.00 -3.19
N VAL A 17 -7.71 2.89 -2.46
CA VAL A 17 -6.30 3.22 -2.68
C VAL A 17 -5.48 3.04 -1.42
N LYS A 18 -4.22 2.64 -1.61
CA LYS A 18 -3.20 2.61 -0.57
C LYS A 18 -2.20 3.72 -0.82
N ARG A 19 -2.18 4.73 0.06
CA ARG A 19 -1.18 5.79 0.04
C ARG A 19 -0.02 5.44 0.97
N MET A 20 1.18 5.55 0.44
CA MET A 20 2.44 5.18 1.10
C MET A 20 3.41 6.34 0.99
N ARG A 21 3.83 6.90 2.12
CA ARG A 21 4.91 7.88 2.17
C ARG A 21 6.14 7.20 2.74
N PHE A 22 7.21 7.17 1.96
CA PHE A 22 8.46 6.54 2.34
C PHE A 22 9.54 7.61 2.49
N ARG A 23 10.21 7.60 3.64
CA ARG A 23 11.22 8.60 3.99
C ARG A 23 12.64 8.05 4.00
N ASP A 24 12.81 6.77 3.69
CA ASP A 24 14.13 6.16 3.57
C ASP A 24 14.84 6.62 2.29
N ASP A 25 16.16 6.49 2.30
CA ASP A 25 17.06 6.86 1.20
C ASP A 25 17.29 5.68 0.24
N ARG A 26 16.78 4.49 0.58
CA ARG A 26 16.77 3.31 -0.27
C ARG A 26 15.36 3.05 -0.79
N GLU A 27 15.24 2.31 -1.89
CA GLU A 27 13.96 1.77 -2.31
C GLU A 27 13.56 0.56 -1.45
N MET A 28 12.27 0.21 -1.49
CA MET A 28 11.72 -0.89 -0.73
C MET A 28 10.67 -1.63 -1.55
N GLU A 29 10.71 -2.95 -1.54
CA GLU A 29 9.62 -3.77 -2.07
C GLU A 29 8.51 -3.83 -1.02
N VAL A 30 7.26 -3.70 -1.48
CA VAL A 30 6.09 -3.81 -0.63
C VAL A 30 5.10 -4.78 -1.25
N ARG A 31 4.68 -5.75 -0.43
CA ARG A 31 3.56 -6.63 -0.70
C ARG A 31 2.34 -6.11 0.05
N VAL A 32 1.28 -5.79 -0.68
CA VAL A 32 -0.02 -5.40 -0.12
C VAL A 32 -0.98 -6.55 -0.32
N GLU A 33 -1.33 -7.26 0.75
CA GLU A 33 -2.37 -8.30 0.76
C GLU A 33 -3.75 -7.69 0.96
N TRP A 34 -4.81 -8.34 0.46
CA TRP A 34 -6.20 -7.99 0.77
C TRP A 34 -7.07 -9.24 0.99
N GLU A 35 -8.32 -9.04 1.40
CA GLU A 35 -9.25 -10.15 1.59
C GLU A 35 -9.51 -10.92 0.28
N GLY A 36 -9.55 -12.24 0.40
CA GLY A 36 -9.50 -13.15 -0.75
C GLY A 36 -8.14 -13.85 -0.91
N GLY A 37 -7.08 -13.34 -0.26
CA GLY A 37 -5.75 -13.97 -0.27
C GLY A 37 -4.84 -13.52 -1.42
N ASP A 38 -5.35 -12.64 -2.29
CA ASP A 38 -4.58 -12.00 -3.35
C ASP A 38 -3.68 -10.88 -2.81
N PHE A 39 -2.71 -10.46 -3.63
CA PHE A 39 -1.75 -9.41 -3.27
C PHE A 39 -1.24 -8.63 -4.48
N THR A 40 -0.81 -7.39 -4.22
CA THR A 40 -0.13 -6.51 -5.18
C THR A 40 1.29 -6.34 -4.69
N HIS A 41 2.25 -6.52 -5.59
CA HIS A 41 3.64 -6.16 -5.38
C HIS A 41 3.89 -4.77 -5.95
N ALA A 42 4.64 -3.95 -5.21
CA ALA A 42 5.08 -2.65 -5.69
C ALA A 42 6.49 -2.35 -5.17
N VAL A 43 7.26 -1.60 -5.96
CA VAL A 43 8.51 -0.99 -5.51
C VAL A 43 8.21 0.44 -5.11
N VAL A 44 8.58 0.82 -3.89
CA VAL A 44 8.46 2.18 -3.36
C VAL A 44 9.84 2.83 -3.43
N PRO A 45 10.05 3.81 -4.32
CA PRO A 45 11.31 4.51 -4.43
C PRO A 45 11.65 5.26 -3.14
N ALA A 46 12.95 5.50 -2.94
CA ALA A 46 13.45 6.35 -1.88
C ALA A 46 12.73 7.71 -1.86
N ARG A 47 12.47 8.24 -0.66
CA ARG A 47 11.88 9.57 -0.42
C ARG A 47 10.61 9.87 -1.24
N SER A 48 9.76 8.87 -1.47
CA SER A 48 8.61 9.00 -2.36
C SER A 48 7.26 9.06 -1.63
N LEU A 49 6.25 9.55 -2.37
CA LEU A 49 4.85 9.41 -2.03
C LEU A 49 4.16 8.65 -3.16
N GLN A 50 3.73 7.42 -2.88
CA GLN A 50 3.01 6.60 -3.84
C GLN A 50 1.54 6.44 -3.45
N THR A 51 0.68 6.32 -4.45
CA THR A 51 -0.71 5.91 -4.28
C THR A 51 -0.95 4.71 -5.19
N LEU A 52 -1.15 3.54 -4.59
CA LEU A 52 -1.53 2.33 -5.31
C LEU A 52 -3.04 2.27 -5.40
N LEU A 53 -3.54 2.09 -6.62
CA LEU A 53 -4.93 1.74 -6.85
C LEU A 53 -5.07 0.22 -6.62
N LEU A 54 -5.92 -0.20 -5.69
CA LEU A 54 -6.14 -1.62 -5.44
C LEU A 54 -7.21 -2.11 -6.43
N PRO A 55 -7.04 -3.30 -7.04
CA PRO A 55 -7.97 -3.84 -8.04
C PRO A 55 -9.24 -4.42 -7.38
N TRP A 56 -9.86 -3.68 -6.47
CA TRP A 56 -11.00 -4.13 -5.67
C TRP A 56 -12.14 -3.12 -5.70
N ASP A 57 -13.34 -3.60 -6.02
CA ASP A 57 -14.58 -2.81 -6.12
C ASP A 57 -15.41 -2.81 -4.82
N GLY A 58 -14.85 -3.24 -3.69
CA GLY A 58 -15.54 -3.27 -2.39
C GLY A 58 -15.15 -2.15 -1.41
N ASP A 59 -15.64 -2.26 -0.16
CA ASP A 59 -15.43 -1.28 0.91
C ASP A 59 -14.03 -1.41 1.56
N ALA A 60 -13.46 -0.27 2.00
CA ALA A 60 -12.13 -0.13 2.61
C ALA A 60 -11.93 -0.94 3.90
N ASN A 61 -13.01 -1.50 4.47
CA ASN A 61 -12.99 -2.34 5.67
C ASN A 61 -12.37 -3.73 5.44
N HIS A 62 -12.24 -4.18 4.19
CA HIS A 62 -11.76 -5.53 3.82
C HIS A 62 -10.26 -5.60 3.47
N ALA A 63 -9.53 -4.47 3.52
CA ALA A 63 -8.10 -4.47 3.24
C ALA A 63 -7.30 -4.94 4.48
N LYS A 64 -7.00 -6.24 4.57
CA LYS A 64 -6.16 -6.80 5.63
C LYS A 64 -4.73 -6.29 5.52
N ARG A 65 -4.23 -5.71 6.61
CA ARG A 65 -2.85 -5.20 6.69
C ARG A 65 -1.90 -6.35 7.00
N LYS A 66 -1.06 -6.74 6.05
CA LYS A 66 0.19 -7.44 6.35
C LYS A 66 1.31 -6.86 5.48
N TYR A 67 2.42 -6.51 6.13
CA TYR A 67 3.65 -6.03 5.50
C TYR A 67 4.68 -7.14 5.72
N PHE A 68 5.29 -7.65 4.65
CA PHE A 68 6.40 -8.60 4.74
C PHE A 68 7.56 -8.11 3.87
N LEU A 69 8.73 -8.11 4.53
CA LEU A 69 10.12 -7.92 4.12
C LEU A 69 10.43 -7.12 2.85
#